data_AF-F8Q919-F1
#
_entry.id   AF-F8Q919-F1
#
_cell.length_a   1.000
_cell.length_b   1.000
_cell.length_c   1.000
_cell.angle_alpha   90.00
_cell.angle_beta   90.00
_cell.angle_gamma   90.00
#
_symmetry.space_group_name_H-M   'P 1'
#
loop_
_entity.id
_entity.type
_entity.pdbx_description
1 polymer ?
#
loop_
_entity_poly.entity_id
_entity_poly.type
_entity_poly.pdbx_seq_one_letter_code
_entity_poly.pdbx_strand_id
1 'polypeptide(L)'
;MIILNNDMVSYIKERDDGHHAHNLVTNVMYEMNVDIHGAMCWIEQRNDHIIQQFLTTKKEILDLDKELDWYIWGIGNLVRGTISWFYESERYFGKRGLEIQQDRW
;
A
#
# COMPACT_ATOMS: atom_id res chain seq x y z
N MET A 1 -3.53 -1.03 3.75
CA MET A 1 -3.93 -0.63 2.38
C MET A 1 -3.06 0.51 1.89
N ILE A 2 -3.38 1.77 2.16
CA ILE A 2 -2.64 2.90 1.56
C ILE A 2 -1.20 3.03 2.08
N ILE A 3 -1.02 3.14 3.40
CA ILE A 3 0.30 3.37 4.01
C ILE A 3 1.25 2.19 3.77
N LEU A 4 0.76 0.95 3.94
CA LEU A 4 1.56 -0.25 3.64
C LEU A 4 2.07 -0.27 2.21
N ASN A 5 1.22 0.08 1.23
CA ASN A 5 1.66 0.16 -0.16
C ASN A 5 2.58 1.37 -0.39
N ASN A 6 2.34 2.49 0.31
CA ASN A 6 3.22 3.66 0.24
C ASN A 6 4.64 3.30 0.66
N ASP A 7 4.80 2.70 1.83
CA ASP A 7 6.09 2.31 2.38
C ASP A 7 6.85 1.36 1.44
N MET A 8 6.15 0.44 0.78
CA MET A 8 6.76 -0.45 -0.22
C MET A 8 7.27 0.32 -1.45
N VAL A 9 6.43 1.17 -2.06
CA VAL A 9 6.84 1.90 -3.28
C VAL A 9 7.81 3.05 -3.00
N SER A 10 7.77 3.62 -1.80
CA SER A 10 8.62 4.74 -1.39
C SER A 10 9.97 4.29 -0.82
N TYR A 11 10.13 3.01 -0.49
CA TYR A 11 11.26 2.52 0.29
C TYR A 11 12.64 2.95 -0.23
N ILE A 12 12.89 2.75 -1.53
CA ILE A 12 14.19 3.10 -2.14
C ILE A 12 14.45 4.61 -1.97
N LYS A 13 13.44 5.43 -2.28
CA LYS A 13 13.51 6.88 -2.14
C LYS A 13 13.79 7.29 -0.69
N GLU A 14 13.02 6.77 0.26
CA GLU A 14 13.16 7.13 1.67
C GLU A 14 14.46 6.64 2.29
N ARG A 15 14.97 5.49 1.84
CA ARG A 15 16.30 5.01 2.22
C ARG A 15 17.40 5.92 1.72
N ASP A 16 17.36 6.27 0.44
CA ASP A 16 18.40 7.10 -0.18
C ASP A 16 18.35 8.55 0.34
N ASP A 17 17.17 9.03 0.73
CA ASP A 17 16.95 10.34 1.38
C ASP A 17 17.27 10.33 2.90
N GLY A 18 17.61 9.17 3.49
CA GLY A 18 17.95 9.06 4.92
C GLY A 18 16.77 9.00 5.89
N HIS A 19 15.54 8.78 5.41
CA HIS A 19 14.29 8.71 6.18
C HIS A 19 13.80 7.27 6.46
N HIS A 20 14.58 6.24 6.10
CA HIS A 20 14.21 4.82 6.23
C HIS A 20 13.72 4.37 7.61
N ALA A 21 14.10 5.04 8.70
CA ALA A 21 13.65 4.69 10.05
C ALA A 21 12.13 4.85 10.27
N HIS A 22 11.45 5.63 9.42
CA HIS A 22 9.99 5.79 9.45
C HIS A 22 9.25 4.81 8.52
N ASN A 23 9.98 4.02 7.73
CA ASN A 23 9.42 3.12 6.75
C ASN A 23 9.28 1.70 7.31
N LEU A 24 8.12 1.09 7.11
CA LEU A 24 7.84 -0.24 7.61
C LEU A 24 8.79 -1.31 7.07
N VAL A 25 9.29 -1.20 5.84
CA VAL A 25 10.23 -2.18 5.27
C VAL A 25 11.48 -2.29 6.15
N THR A 26 12.06 -1.15 6.57
CA THR A 26 13.19 -1.12 7.51
C THR A 26 12.85 -1.79 8.83
N ASN A 27 11.70 -1.43 9.40
CA ASN A 27 11.30 -1.92 10.72
C ASN A 27 11.04 -3.43 10.70
N VAL A 28 10.41 -3.94 9.64
CA VAL A 28 10.17 -5.38 9.46
C VAL A 28 11.48 -6.14 9.24
N MET A 29 12.39 -5.62 8.40
CA MET A 29 13.73 -6.23 8.25
C MET A 29 14.44 -6.37 9.59
N TYR A 30 14.41 -5.30 10.40
CA TYR A 30 15.05 -5.28 11.71
C TYR A 30 14.36 -6.20 12.74
N GLU A 31 13.05 -6.06 12.92
CA GLU A 31 12.29 -6.79 13.95
C GLU A 31 12.17 -8.27 13.65
N MET A 32 12.03 -8.64 12.37
CA MET A 32 11.83 -10.04 11.95
C MET A 32 13.14 -10.71 11.52
N ASN A 33 14.25 -9.97 11.50
CA ASN A 33 15.56 -10.43 11.04
C ASN A 33 15.50 -11.08 9.64
N VAL A 34 14.88 -10.36 8.69
CA VAL A 34 14.71 -10.78 7.30
C VAL A 34 15.38 -9.79 6.35
N ASP A 35 15.66 -10.24 5.13
CA ASP A 35 16.10 -9.34 4.06
C ASP A 35 14.94 -8.50 3.50
N ILE A 36 15.25 -7.64 2.52
CA ILE A 36 14.27 -6.77 1.88
C ILE A 36 13.12 -7.57 1.26
N HIS A 37 13.40 -8.73 0.66
CA HIS A 37 12.38 -9.55 0.03
C HIS A 37 11.44 -10.16 1.08
N GLY A 38 12.00 -10.70 2.16
CA GLY A 38 11.22 -11.20 3.29
C GLY A 38 10.34 -10.12 3.92
N ALA A 39 10.85 -8.89 4.05
CA ALA A 39 10.07 -7.77 4.54
C ALA A 39 8.93 -7.37 3.58
N MET A 40 9.20 -7.28 2.29
CA MET A 40 8.18 -6.99 1.27
C MET A 40 7.07 -8.05 1.27
N CYS A 41 7.42 -9.34 1.31
CA CYS A 41 6.46 -10.43 1.40
C CYS A 41 5.59 -10.33 2.66
N TRP A 42 6.19 -10.00 3.81
CA TRP A 42 5.44 -9.85 5.05
C TRP A 42 4.45 -8.68 4.96
N ILE A 43 4.88 -7.53 4.41
CA ILE A 43 4.03 -6.35 4.24
C ILE A 43 2.90 -6.62 3.24
N GLU A 44 3.17 -7.34 2.16
CA GLU A 44 2.16 -7.77 1.19
C GLU A 44 1.09 -8.65 1.85
N GLN A 45 1.50 -9.70 2.59
CA GLN A 45 0.57 -10.56 3.33
C GLN A 45 -0.26 -9.77 4.35
N ARG A 46 0.36 -8.83 5.06
CA ARG A 46 -0.34 -7.94 5.99
C ARG A 46 -1.36 -7.06 5.26
N ASN A 47 -1.00 -6.55 4.09
CA ASN A 47 -1.88 -5.73 3.26
C ASN A 47 -3.09 -6.52 2.74
N ASP A 48 -2.89 -7.75 2.27
CA ASP A 48 -3.95 -8.65 1.82
C ASP A 48 -4.94 -8.95 2.94
N HIS A 49 -4.45 -9.21 4.16
CA HIS A 49 -5.31 -9.41 5.32
C HIS A 49 -6.21 -8.20 5.57
N ILE A 50 -5.68 -6.98 5.50
CA ILE A 50 -6.47 -5.75 5.71
C ILE A 50 -7.48 -5.54 4.57
N ILE A 51 -7.12 -5.86 3.33
CA ILE A 51 -8.07 -5.81 2.20
C ILE A 51 -9.23 -6.77 2.44
N GLN A 52 -8.96 -8.01 2.85
CA GLN A 52 -10.02 -8.98 3.14
C GLN A 52 -10.89 -8.55 4.31
N GLN A 53 -10.30 -7.99 5.37
CA GLN A 53 -11.06 -7.40 6.47
C GLN A 53 -11.98 -6.29 5.97
N PHE A 54 -11.47 -5.33 5.18
CA PHE A 54 -12.28 -4.25 4.62
C PHE A 54 -13.44 -4.76 3.77
N LEU A 55 -13.18 -5.71 2.86
CA LEU A 55 -14.22 -6.28 1.99
C LEU A 55 -15.27 -7.08 2.77
N THR A 56 -14.87 -7.76 3.84
CA THR A 56 -15.77 -8.53 4.70
C THR A 56 -16.64 -7.59 5.52
N THR A 57 -16.03 -6.67 6.26
CA THR A 57 -16.74 -5.67 7.07
C THR A 57 -17.67 -4.81 6.21
N LYS A 58 -17.26 -4.43 5.00
CA LYS A 58 -18.13 -3.74 4.05
C LYS A 58 -19.45 -4.50 3.85
N LYS A 59 -19.41 -5.81 3.59
CA LYS A 59 -20.63 -6.60 3.37
C LYS A 59 -21.56 -6.65 4.57
N GLU A 60 -21.03 -6.51 5.78
CA GLU A 60 -21.80 -6.55 7.03
C GLU A 60 -22.51 -5.23 7.32
N ILE A 61 -22.03 -4.11 6.77
CA ILE A 61 -22.52 -2.76 7.08
C ILE A 61 -23.18 -2.05 5.90
N LEU A 62 -23.18 -2.67 4.71
CA LEU A 62 -23.91 -2.15 3.54
C LEU A 62 -25.42 -2.09 3.83
N ASP A 63 -26.10 -1.14 3.18
CA ASP A 63 -27.55 -0.92 3.24
C ASP A 63 -28.09 -0.49 4.62
N LEU A 64 -27.21 -0.25 5.61
CA LEU A 64 -27.60 0.30 6.91
C LEU A 64 -27.93 1.79 6.81
N ASP A 65 -27.16 2.52 6.01
CA ASP A 65 -27.34 3.96 5.77
C ASP A 65 -26.71 4.35 4.43
N LYS A 66 -27.40 5.22 3.68
CA LYS A 66 -26.97 5.62 2.34
C LYS A 66 -25.69 6.48 2.37
N GLU A 67 -25.54 7.36 3.35
CA GLU A 67 -24.32 8.19 3.46
C GLU A 67 -23.12 7.32 3.82
N LEU A 68 -23.32 6.34 4.71
CA LEU A 68 -22.32 5.34 5.05
C LEU A 68 -21.88 4.53 3.82
N ASP A 69 -22.81 4.08 2.98
CA ASP A 69 -22.49 3.36 1.74
C ASP A 69 -21.62 4.19 0.80
N TRP A 70 -21.97 5.47 0.61
CA TRP A 70 -21.17 6.41 -0.19
C TRP A 70 -19.78 6.63 0.39
N TYR A 71 -19.67 6.74 1.72
CA TYR A 71 -18.39 6.92 2.39
C TYR A 71 -17.48 5.70 2.22
N ILE A 72 -18.02 4.49 2.41
CA ILE A 72 -17.27 3.24 2.22
C ILE A 72 -16.85 3.06 0.76
N TRP A 73 -17.73 3.40 -0.19
CA TRP A 73 -17.39 3.43 -1.61
C TRP A 73 -16.24 4.40 -1.89
N GLY A 74 -16.27 5.59 -1.30
CA GLY A 74 -15.19 6.58 -1.36
C GLY A 74 -13.86 6.05 -0.83
N ILE A 75 -13.85 5.36 0.31
CA ILE A 75 -12.63 4.74 0.87
C ILE A 75 -12.05 3.71 -0.11
N GLY A 76 -12.89 2.86 -0.70
CA GLY A 76 -12.45 1.87 -1.70
C GLY A 76 -11.77 2.53 -2.91
N ASN A 77 -12.36 3.62 -3.41
CA ASN A 77 -11.78 4.39 -4.50
C ASN A 77 -10.49 5.10 -4.11
N LEU A 78 -10.39 5.61 -2.87
CA LEU A 78 -9.17 6.22 -2.37
C LEU A 78 -8.01 5.21 -2.42
N VAL A 79 -8.22 3.97 -1.98
CA VAL A 79 -7.18 2.92 -2.06
C VAL A 79 -6.74 2.70 -3.52
N ARG A 80 -7.69 2.51 -4.44
CA ARG A 80 -7.36 2.24 -5.85
C ARG A 80 -6.67 3.43 -6.52
N GLY A 81 -7.20 4.64 -6.30
CA GLY A 81 -6.67 5.88 -6.84
C GLY A 81 -5.26 6.17 -6.32
N THR A 82 -5.00 5.92 -5.04
CA THR A 82 -3.66 6.08 -4.48
C THR A 82 -2.66 5.09 -5.10
N ILE A 83 -3.05 3.83 -5.33
CA ILE A 83 -2.18 2.87 -6.03
C ILE A 83 -1.87 3.35 -7.44
N SER A 84 -2.87 3.81 -8.21
CA SER A 84 -2.62 4.40 -9.54
C SER A 84 -1.64 5.58 -9.47
N TRP A 85 -1.88 6.50 -8.54
CA TRP A 85 -1.04 7.67 -8.34
C TRP A 85 0.42 7.32 -7.99
N PHE A 86 0.68 6.26 -7.23
CA PHE A 86 2.06 5.84 -6.93
C PHE A 86 2.90 5.59 -8.18
N TYR A 87 2.30 4.99 -9.21
CA TYR A 87 2.97 4.66 -10.47
C TYR A 87 2.88 5.78 -11.51
N GLU A 88 1.81 6.58 -11.50
CA GLU A 88 1.57 7.63 -12.49
C GLU A 88 2.24 8.98 -12.14
N SER A 89 2.52 9.24 -10.86
CA SER A 89 2.95 10.58 -10.40
C SER A 89 4.43 10.90 -10.62
N GLU A 90 5.23 9.96 -11.13
CA GLU A 90 6.70 10.03 -11.24
C GLU A 90 7.45 10.19 -9.90
N ARG A 91 6.75 10.38 -8.77
CA ARG A 91 7.34 10.67 -7.45
C ARG A 91 8.32 9.59 -6.97
N TYR A 92 7.98 8.33 -7.25
CA TYR A 92 8.70 7.15 -6.76
C TYR A 92 9.51 6.46 -7.86
N PHE A 93 8.97 6.41 -9.07
CA PHE A 93 9.53 5.61 -10.17
C PHE A 93 9.98 6.44 -11.38
N GLY A 94 9.91 7.78 -11.29
CA GLY A 94 10.12 8.66 -12.44
C GLY A 94 9.18 8.27 -13.60
N LYS A 95 9.67 8.44 -14.83
CA LYS A 95 8.93 8.12 -16.05
C LYS A 95 8.63 6.64 -16.28
N ARG A 96 9.23 5.75 -15.47
CA ARG A 96 9.12 4.29 -15.62
C ARG A 96 8.01 3.67 -14.77
N GLY A 97 7.25 4.47 -14.03
CA GLY A 97 6.26 3.93 -13.09
C GLY A 97 5.19 3.06 -13.75
N LEU A 98 4.69 3.43 -14.93
CA LEU A 98 3.71 2.61 -15.66
C LEU A 98 4.30 1.30 -16.20
N GLU A 99 5.57 1.28 -16.60
CA GLU A 99 6.28 0.05 -17.01
C GLU A 99 6.38 -0.91 -15.82
N ILE A 100 6.88 -0.42 -14.68
CA ILE A 100 7.04 -1.19 -13.44
C ILE A 100 5.68 -1.73 -12.95
N GLN A 101 4.61 -0.94 -13.07
CA GLN A 101 3.26 -1.38 -12.68
C GLN A 101 2.78 -2.58 -13.52
N GLN A 102 3.10 -2.60 -14.82
CA GLN A 102 2.71 -3.67 -15.72
C GLN A 102 3.53 -4.93 -15.49
N ASP A 103 4.84 -4.76 -15.37
CA ASP A 103 5.79 -5.87 -15.23
C ASP A 103 5.73 -6.49 -13.82
N ARG A 104 5.20 -5.76 -12.84
CA ARG A 104 5.17 -6.08 -11.39
C ARG A 104 6.56 -6.30 -10.77
N TRP A 105 7.64 -5.91 -11.47
CA TRP A 105 9.05 -6.10 -11.12
C TRP A 105 9.89 -4.98 -11.72
#